data_AF-A0A8S3QYD0-F1
#
_entry.id   AF-A0A8S3QYD0-F1
#
_cell.length_a   1.000
_cell.length_b   1.000
_cell.length_c   1.000
_cell.angle_alpha   90.00
_cell.angle_beta   90.00
_cell.angle_gamma   90.00
#
_symmetry.space_group_name_H-M   'P 1'
#
loop_
_entity.id
_entity.type
_entity.pdbx_description
1 polymer ?
#
loop_
_entity_poly.entity_id
_entity_poly.type
_entity_poly.pdbx_seq_one_letter_code
_entity_poly.pdbx_strand_id
1 'polypeptide(L)'
;MDSICDGKTDITGACGITYSSDYQITKLGNVYHSGGSCSSPNVCTDCTPGFYSDGPYCRLCGTIDHCNYRRCTTSSNQICEWCDGEITPNTYWRAYTRHLDNTKCQKACSWRTDSTRCYPGTCTNELASNCVCADNFSGTHCENIDNTPTIEYNHCKFSDNGGHHVLENDPNWVTTGHSTIWTNFAAYSSISVVETAKYLQPADNRDAQHYVKDFRVGVIEEKATLSYYKGSTYVSEQTKTCNGMDRNQPVDFKECSFSFNVWSFTHNDRYVYISVYKLVQPC
;
A
#
# COMPACT_ATOMS: atom_id res chain seq x y z
N MET A 1 40.36 -50.01 10.47
CA MET A 1 39.99 -49.48 11.80
C MET A 1 38.73 -48.70 11.58
N ASP A 2 37.63 -49.15 12.16
CA ASP A 2 36.36 -48.44 12.05
C ASP A 2 36.44 -47.20 12.96
N SER A 3 36.16 -46.04 12.40
CA SER A 3 36.15 -44.77 13.14
C SER A 3 34.95 -44.74 14.08
N ILE A 4 35.17 -44.37 15.35
CA ILE A 4 34.13 -44.30 16.38
C ILE A 4 33.69 -42.84 16.56
N CYS A 5 32.39 -42.58 16.46
CA CYS A 5 31.80 -41.26 16.77
C CYS A 5 30.68 -41.46 17.79
N ASP A 6 30.66 -40.67 18.87
CA ASP A 6 29.67 -40.81 19.95
C ASP A 6 29.67 -42.20 20.60
N GLY A 7 30.83 -42.86 20.66
CA GLY A 7 30.96 -44.23 21.19
C GLY A 7 30.30 -45.31 20.32
N LYS A 8 29.87 -44.97 19.10
CA LYS A 8 29.18 -45.85 18.16
C LYS A 8 30.01 -46.05 16.89
N THR A 9 29.84 -47.22 16.29
CA THR A 9 30.47 -47.62 15.02
C THR A 9 29.46 -47.77 13.88
N ASP A 10 28.16 -47.71 14.17
CA ASP A 10 27.11 -47.84 13.17
C ASP A 10 26.81 -46.51 12.51
N ILE A 11 26.78 -46.48 11.17
CA ILE A 11 26.58 -45.26 10.36
C ILE A 11 25.22 -44.58 10.62
N THR A 12 24.26 -45.30 11.21
CA THR A 12 22.92 -44.82 11.57
C THR A 12 22.85 -44.17 12.95
N GLY A 13 23.79 -44.48 13.84
CA GLY A 13 23.84 -43.98 15.22
C GLY A 13 25.00 -43.00 15.47
N ALA A 14 26.10 -43.17 14.77
CA ALA A 14 27.23 -42.24 14.70
C ALA A 14 26.85 -40.99 13.90
N CYS A 15 27.30 -39.81 14.33
CA CYS A 15 27.04 -38.53 13.65
C CYS A 15 25.57 -38.05 13.62
N GLY A 16 24.66 -38.77 14.29
CA GLY A 16 23.26 -38.39 14.44
C GLY A 16 22.97 -37.68 15.76
N ILE A 17 22.15 -36.63 15.73
CA ILE A 17 21.45 -36.06 16.88
C ILE A 17 19.95 -36.06 16.56
N THR A 18 19.13 -36.52 17.50
CA THR A 18 17.68 -36.40 17.38
C THR A 18 17.23 -35.00 17.82
N TYR A 19 16.67 -34.24 16.90
CA TYR A 19 16.00 -32.98 17.19
C TYR A 19 14.49 -33.25 17.24
N SER A 20 13.85 -32.98 18.38
CA SER A 20 12.42 -33.27 18.61
C SER A 20 11.47 -32.46 17.72
N SER A 21 11.95 -31.38 17.11
CA SER A 21 11.11 -30.43 16.37
C SER A 21 11.81 -29.73 15.21
N ASP A 22 13.04 -30.12 14.84
CA ASP A 22 13.86 -29.36 13.90
C ASP A 22 14.52 -30.29 12.87
N TYR A 23 14.00 -30.24 11.65
CA TYR A 23 14.42 -31.03 10.49
C TYR A 23 14.43 -30.11 9.27
N GLN A 24 15.20 -30.45 8.24
CA GLN A 24 15.29 -29.62 7.04
C GLN A 24 14.40 -30.19 5.95
N ILE A 25 13.52 -29.35 5.39
CA ILE A 25 12.66 -29.75 4.28
C ILE A 25 13.19 -29.08 3.02
N THR A 26 13.48 -29.88 1.99
CA THR A 26 13.81 -29.31 0.67
C THR A 26 12.56 -28.83 -0.05
N LYS A 27 12.77 -28.06 -1.11
CA LYS A 27 11.70 -27.58 -2.00
C LYS A 27 10.83 -28.70 -2.59
N LEU A 28 11.35 -29.93 -2.69
CA LEU A 28 10.63 -31.11 -3.17
C LEU A 28 9.91 -31.89 -2.05
N GLY A 29 9.93 -31.40 -0.80
CA GLY A 29 9.30 -32.06 0.33
C GLY A 29 10.14 -33.15 1.00
N ASN A 30 11.39 -33.39 0.56
CA ASN A 30 12.25 -34.35 1.24
C ASN A 30 12.66 -33.81 2.61
N VAL A 31 12.48 -34.65 3.63
CA VAL A 31 12.86 -34.37 5.01
C VAL A 31 14.25 -34.94 5.28
N TYR A 32 15.16 -34.09 5.74
CA TYR A 32 16.49 -34.46 6.18
C TYR A 32 16.59 -34.39 7.69
N HIS A 33 17.05 -35.50 8.27
CA HIS A 33 17.44 -35.60 9.67
C HIS A 33 18.95 -35.53 9.79
N SER A 34 19.43 -35.30 11.01
CA SER A 34 20.85 -35.37 11.33
C SER A 34 21.42 -36.74 10.93
N GLY A 35 22.50 -36.73 10.18
CA GLY A 35 23.26 -37.94 9.83
C GLY A 35 24.51 -37.58 9.04
N GLY A 36 25.45 -38.51 8.93
CA GLY A 36 26.71 -38.33 8.23
C GLY A 36 27.59 -39.56 8.33
N SER A 37 28.87 -39.41 8.01
CA SER A 37 29.86 -40.49 8.05
C SER A 37 30.95 -40.17 9.08
N CYS A 38 31.36 -41.17 9.88
CA CYS A 38 32.49 -41.00 10.79
C CYS A 38 33.80 -41.19 10.01
N SER A 39 34.56 -40.11 9.79
CA SER A 39 35.82 -40.16 9.03
C SER A 39 37.02 -40.46 9.93
N SER A 40 36.99 -40.02 11.19
CA SER A 40 37.99 -40.30 12.23
C SER A 40 37.34 -40.23 13.61
N PRO A 41 38.02 -40.68 14.69
CA PRO A 41 37.43 -40.69 16.02
C PRO A 41 36.84 -39.32 16.42
N ASN A 42 35.53 -39.29 16.67
CA ASN A 42 34.76 -38.09 16.97
C ASN A 42 34.84 -36.98 15.90
N VAL A 43 34.96 -37.35 14.63
CA VAL A 43 34.91 -36.40 13.50
C VAL A 43 33.95 -36.92 12.44
N CYS A 44 32.81 -36.24 12.33
CA CYS A 44 31.82 -36.49 11.30
C CYS A 44 32.13 -35.71 10.02
N THR A 45 31.90 -36.33 8.87
CA THR A 45 31.94 -35.72 7.54
C THR A 45 30.66 -36.06 6.80
N ASP A 46 30.46 -35.44 5.64
CA ASP A 46 29.31 -35.72 4.76
C ASP A 46 27.97 -35.61 5.49
N CYS A 47 27.86 -34.62 6.38
CA CYS A 47 26.63 -34.35 7.09
C CYS A 47 25.49 -34.11 6.09
N THR A 48 24.32 -34.61 6.43
CA THR A 48 23.10 -34.44 5.65
C THR A 48 22.85 -32.95 5.37
N PRO A 49 22.23 -32.61 4.23
CA PRO A 49 22.03 -31.22 3.87
C PRO A 49 21.28 -30.41 4.95
N GLY A 50 21.82 -29.24 5.28
CA GLY A 50 21.33 -28.37 6.36
C GLY A 50 21.85 -28.72 7.76
N PHE A 51 22.83 -29.62 7.85
CA PHE A 51 23.62 -29.91 9.04
C PHE A 51 25.11 -29.68 8.77
N TYR A 52 25.88 -29.35 9.81
CA TYR A 52 27.33 -29.17 9.77
C TYR A 52 28.04 -30.09 10.76
N SER A 53 29.30 -30.39 10.51
CA SER A 53 30.10 -31.21 11.41
C SER A 53 30.49 -30.43 12.67
N ASP A 54 30.16 -30.98 13.83
CA ASP A 54 30.57 -30.49 15.15
C ASP A 54 31.06 -31.66 16.01
N GLY A 55 32.30 -32.07 15.75
CA GLY A 55 32.94 -33.21 16.42
C GLY A 55 32.20 -34.53 16.10
N PRO A 56 31.70 -35.27 17.12
CA PRO A 56 31.06 -36.56 16.91
C PRO A 56 29.62 -36.47 16.37
N TYR A 57 29.14 -35.26 16.05
CA TYR A 57 27.76 -35.03 15.62
C TYR A 57 27.66 -34.17 14.36
N CYS A 58 26.59 -34.37 13.61
CA CYS A 58 26.12 -33.40 12.62
C CYS A 58 25.07 -32.50 13.26
N ARG A 59 25.40 -31.22 13.45
CA ARG A 59 24.51 -30.24 14.09
C ARG A 59 23.68 -29.48 13.08
N LEU A 60 22.44 -29.17 13.45
CA LEU A 60 21.54 -28.42 12.59
C LEU A 60 22.03 -26.98 12.42
N CYS A 61 21.92 -26.45 11.21
CA CYS A 61 22.18 -25.02 10.96
C CYS A 61 21.23 -24.12 11.75
N GLY A 62 21.76 -23.03 12.31
CA GLY A 62 20.98 -22.02 13.03
C GLY A 62 19.82 -21.46 12.19
N THR A 63 18.74 -21.05 12.86
CA THR A 63 17.55 -20.51 12.20
C THR A 63 17.85 -19.17 11.53
N ILE A 64 17.21 -18.94 10.37
CA ILE A 64 17.16 -17.64 9.70
C ILE A 64 15.69 -17.33 9.53
N ASP A 65 15.25 -16.15 9.99
CA ASP A 65 13.85 -15.75 9.88
C ASP A 65 13.39 -15.76 8.41
N HIS A 66 12.20 -16.30 8.20
CA HIS A 66 11.58 -16.48 6.88
C HIS A 66 12.40 -17.32 5.89
N CYS A 67 13.27 -18.19 6.39
CA CYS A 67 14.03 -19.13 5.58
C CYS A 67 13.51 -20.55 5.76
N ASN A 68 13.06 -21.18 4.68
CA ASN A 68 12.58 -22.56 4.75
C ASN A 68 13.71 -23.59 4.72
N TYR A 69 14.84 -23.24 4.11
CA TYR A 69 15.96 -24.18 4.00
C TYR A 69 17.30 -23.49 4.10
N ARG A 70 18.11 -24.01 5.01
CA ARG A 70 19.35 -23.41 5.45
C ARG A 70 20.52 -24.30 5.07
N ARG A 71 21.67 -23.68 4.78
CA ARG A 71 22.95 -24.37 4.62
C ARG A 71 24.00 -23.69 5.48
N CYS A 72 24.92 -24.45 6.02
CA CYS A 72 26.04 -23.96 6.83
C CYS A 72 27.16 -24.98 6.80
N THR A 73 28.37 -24.54 7.17
CA THR A 73 29.50 -25.45 7.43
C THR A 73 30.03 -25.32 8.86
N THR A 74 29.52 -24.35 9.61
CA THR A 74 29.83 -24.05 11.02
C THR A 74 28.57 -23.54 11.71
N SER A 75 28.65 -23.31 13.02
CA SER A 75 27.55 -22.78 13.84
C SER A 75 27.15 -21.33 13.54
N SER A 76 27.93 -20.58 12.73
CA SER A 76 27.76 -19.13 12.56
C SER A 76 27.72 -18.66 11.11
N ASN A 77 27.77 -19.56 10.13
CA ASN A 77 27.77 -19.21 8.70
C ASN A 77 26.56 -19.76 7.94
N GLN A 78 25.43 -19.81 8.63
CA GLN A 78 24.14 -20.15 8.03
C GLN A 78 23.78 -19.16 6.92
N ILE A 79 23.42 -19.73 5.78
CA ILE A 79 22.84 -19.05 4.64
C ILE A 79 21.48 -19.66 4.33
N CYS A 80 20.61 -18.87 3.74
CA CYS A 80 19.31 -19.29 3.25
C CYS A 80 19.38 -19.66 1.77
N GLU A 81 18.91 -20.86 1.42
CA GLU A 81 18.82 -21.27 0.02
C GLU A 81 17.51 -20.78 -0.61
N TRP A 82 16.40 -20.82 0.14
CA TRP A 82 15.10 -20.31 -0.32
C TRP A 82 14.25 -19.82 0.84
N CYS A 83 13.61 -18.67 0.62
CA CYS A 83 12.80 -17.97 1.61
C CYS A 83 11.32 -18.34 1.52
N ASP A 84 10.53 -17.90 2.49
CA ASP A 84 9.08 -18.07 2.55
C ASP A 84 8.37 -17.49 1.32
N GLY A 85 7.39 -18.26 0.82
CA GLY A 85 6.54 -17.86 -0.28
C GLY A 85 7.26 -17.73 -1.63
N GLU A 86 8.40 -18.40 -1.82
CA GLU A 86 8.99 -18.61 -3.14
C GLU A 86 8.21 -19.69 -3.92
N ILE A 87 7.48 -19.29 -4.97
CA ILE A 87 6.88 -20.25 -5.92
C ILE A 87 7.96 -20.74 -6.89
N THR A 88 8.66 -19.80 -7.52
CA THR A 88 9.73 -20.05 -8.50
C THR A 88 10.91 -19.12 -8.19
N PRO A 89 12.16 -19.49 -8.51
CA PRO A 89 13.31 -18.65 -8.22
C PRO A 89 13.42 -17.35 -9.07
N ASN A 90 12.32 -16.90 -9.66
CA ASN A 90 12.25 -15.68 -10.45
C ASN A 90 11.90 -14.48 -9.56
N THR A 91 12.43 -13.32 -9.90
CA THR A 91 12.05 -12.04 -9.30
C THR A 91 10.54 -11.83 -9.42
N TYR A 92 9.92 -11.30 -8.36
CA TYR A 92 8.49 -11.01 -8.21
C TYR A 92 7.60 -12.24 -7.98
N TRP A 93 8.17 -13.45 -7.91
CA TRP A 93 7.45 -14.70 -7.60
C TRP A 93 7.74 -15.20 -6.18
N ARG A 94 8.14 -14.29 -5.30
CA ARG A 94 8.52 -14.56 -3.92
C ARG A 94 7.80 -13.63 -2.94
N ALA A 95 7.51 -14.11 -1.74
CA ALA A 95 7.08 -13.23 -0.63
C ALA A 95 8.27 -12.67 0.13
N TYR A 96 9.36 -13.44 0.19
CA TYR A 96 10.64 -13.02 0.69
C TYR A 96 11.73 -13.34 -0.32
N THR A 97 12.63 -12.39 -0.56
CA THR A 97 13.80 -12.56 -1.41
C THR A 97 15.06 -12.65 -0.55
N ARG A 98 16.07 -13.36 -1.02
CA ARG A 98 17.34 -13.48 -0.29
C ARG A 98 18.11 -12.17 -0.39
N HIS A 99 18.72 -11.75 0.70
CA HIS A 99 19.74 -10.71 0.63
C HIS A 99 20.95 -11.21 -0.16
N LEU A 100 21.79 -10.29 -0.66
CA LEU A 100 22.91 -10.61 -1.56
C LEU A 100 23.94 -11.58 -0.95
N ASP A 101 24.07 -11.59 0.38
CA ASP A 101 24.96 -12.51 1.12
C ASP A 101 24.27 -13.82 1.55
N ASN A 102 22.99 -13.99 1.21
CA ASN A 102 22.11 -15.09 1.60
C ASN A 102 21.92 -15.26 3.13
N THR A 103 22.36 -14.34 3.98
CA THR A 103 22.28 -14.52 5.44
C THR A 103 20.91 -14.18 6.03
N LYS A 104 20.06 -13.53 5.25
CA LYS A 104 18.70 -13.12 5.66
C LYS A 104 17.74 -13.13 4.49
N CYS A 105 16.47 -13.30 4.82
CA CYS A 105 15.34 -13.14 3.91
C CYS A 105 14.69 -11.79 4.13
N GLN A 106 14.45 -11.05 3.05
CA GLN A 106 13.87 -9.71 3.08
C GLN A 106 12.50 -9.72 2.41
N LYS A 107 11.57 -8.94 2.95
CA LYS A 107 10.21 -8.84 2.39
C LYS A 107 10.29 -8.33 0.95
N ALA A 108 9.74 -9.12 0.05
CA ALA A 108 9.60 -8.75 -1.35
C ALA A 108 8.29 -8.00 -1.59
N CYS A 109 8.18 -7.29 -2.71
CA CYS A 109 6.92 -6.82 -3.24
C CYS A 109 6.17 -8.02 -3.78
N SER A 110 5.47 -8.66 -2.85
CA SER A 110 5.04 -10.03 -3.03
C SER A 110 3.90 -10.14 -4.04
N TRP A 111 3.90 -11.26 -4.76
CA TRP A 111 2.78 -11.79 -5.55
C TRP A 111 1.58 -12.25 -4.70
N ARG A 112 1.55 -12.11 -3.38
CA ARG A 112 0.42 -12.65 -2.61
C ARG A 112 -0.83 -11.78 -2.75
N THR A 113 -2.00 -12.41 -2.67
CA THR A 113 -3.33 -11.73 -2.66
C THR A 113 -3.46 -10.69 -1.58
N ASP A 114 -2.76 -10.85 -0.46
CA ASP A 114 -2.79 -9.98 0.71
C ASP A 114 -1.64 -8.97 0.73
N SER A 115 -0.83 -8.92 -0.32
CA SER A 115 0.27 -7.96 -0.45
C SER A 115 -0.15 -6.78 -1.30
N THR A 116 -0.54 -5.68 -0.65
CA THR A 116 -0.77 -4.37 -1.29
C THR A 116 0.50 -3.50 -1.29
N ARG A 117 1.68 -4.09 -1.09
CA ARG A 117 2.91 -3.35 -0.84
C ARG A 117 3.43 -2.68 -2.12
N CYS A 118 3.80 -1.41 -2.00
CA CYS A 118 4.39 -0.58 -3.06
C CYS A 118 3.45 -0.38 -4.26
N TYR A 119 2.14 -0.26 -4.05
CA TYR A 119 1.16 -0.07 -5.12
C TYR A 119 0.18 1.08 -4.79
N PRO A 120 -0.13 2.01 -5.71
CA PRO A 120 0.23 2.06 -7.13
C PRO A 120 1.63 2.61 -7.32
N GLY A 121 2.56 1.75 -7.68
CA GLY A 121 3.97 2.03 -7.65
C GLY A 121 4.74 0.79 -8.05
N THR A 122 6.04 0.85 -7.87
CA THR A 122 6.94 -0.26 -8.12
C THR A 122 7.88 -0.40 -6.93
N CYS A 123 8.73 -1.41 -6.95
CA CYS A 123 9.83 -1.44 -6.03
C CYS A 123 11.13 -1.81 -6.71
N THR A 124 12.19 -1.16 -6.25
CA THR A 124 13.53 -1.40 -6.78
C THR A 124 14.13 -2.63 -6.12
N ASN A 125 14.71 -3.50 -6.94
CA ASN A 125 15.37 -4.74 -6.52
C ASN A 125 14.43 -5.72 -5.79
N GLU A 126 13.13 -5.73 -6.14
CA GLU A 126 12.11 -6.62 -5.53
C GLU A 126 11.79 -6.30 -4.05
N LEU A 127 12.45 -5.32 -3.42
CA LEU A 127 12.35 -5.10 -1.97
C LEU A 127 11.19 -4.19 -1.59
N ALA A 128 10.34 -4.66 -0.66
CA ALA A 128 9.23 -3.87 -0.14
C ALA A 128 9.66 -2.66 0.73
N SER A 129 10.95 -2.56 1.08
CA SER A 129 11.52 -1.37 1.72
C SER A 129 11.87 -0.26 0.73
N ASN A 130 11.90 -0.57 -0.57
CA ASN A 130 12.37 0.32 -1.63
C ASN A 130 11.22 0.60 -2.60
N CYS A 131 10.06 0.96 -2.06
CA CYS A 131 8.91 1.34 -2.88
C CYS A 131 9.18 2.68 -3.58
N VAL A 132 8.83 2.75 -4.85
CA VAL A 132 8.77 3.98 -5.63
C VAL A 132 7.32 4.15 -6.04
N CYS A 133 6.64 5.11 -5.43
CA CYS A 133 5.23 5.35 -5.70
C CYS A 133 5.03 6.02 -7.05
N ALA A 134 3.90 5.72 -7.68
CA ALA A 134 3.44 6.47 -8.84
C ALA A 134 3.19 7.93 -8.45
N ASP A 135 3.14 8.79 -9.46
CA ASP A 135 2.83 10.20 -9.26
C ASP A 135 1.56 10.36 -8.43
N ASN A 136 1.61 11.28 -7.46
CA ASN A 136 0.51 11.60 -6.54
C ASN A 136 0.19 10.55 -5.48
N PHE A 137 1.09 9.60 -5.23
CA PHE A 137 0.99 8.67 -4.12
C PHE A 137 2.22 8.73 -3.22
N SER A 138 2.01 8.53 -1.92
CA SER A 138 3.08 8.43 -0.93
C SER A 138 2.77 7.39 0.14
N GLY A 139 3.58 7.36 1.19
CA GLY A 139 3.56 6.33 2.22
C GLY A 139 4.66 5.32 2.00
N THR A 140 4.82 4.42 2.97
CA THR A 140 5.90 3.42 2.91
C THR A 140 5.61 2.38 1.81
N HIS A 141 4.35 2.23 1.43
CA HIS A 141 3.82 1.25 0.50
C HIS A 141 2.88 1.86 -0.56
N CYS A 142 2.93 3.18 -0.76
CA CYS A 142 2.09 3.91 -1.72
C CYS A 142 0.59 3.91 -1.37
N GLU A 143 0.30 3.85 -0.07
CA GLU A 143 -1.04 3.77 0.50
C GLU A 143 -1.74 5.13 0.68
N ASN A 144 -1.01 6.23 0.52
CA ASN A 144 -1.55 7.59 0.66
C ASN A 144 -1.73 8.22 -0.71
N ILE A 145 -2.86 8.90 -0.89
CA ILE A 145 -3.14 9.72 -2.07
C ILE A 145 -2.76 11.16 -1.74
N ASP A 146 -1.81 11.72 -2.49
CA ASP A 146 -1.28 13.08 -2.25
C ASP A 146 -1.95 14.14 -3.14
N ASN A 147 -2.66 13.74 -4.19
CA ASN A 147 -3.33 14.67 -5.08
C ASN A 147 -4.80 14.87 -4.72
N THR A 148 -5.29 16.06 -5.02
CA THR A 148 -6.69 16.44 -4.92
C THR A 148 -7.34 16.41 -6.30
N PRO A 149 -8.65 16.13 -6.41
CA PRO A 149 -9.36 16.32 -7.66
C PRO A 149 -9.22 17.75 -8.19
N THR A 150 -9.14 17.89 -9.51
CA THR A 150 -9.21 19.19 -10.19
C THR A 150 -10.67 19.55 -10.43
N ILE A 151 -11.05 20.80 -10.20
CA ILE A 151 -12.38 21.28 -10.60
C ILE A 151 -12.32 21.69 -12.07
N GLU A 152 -13.16 21.06 -12.89
CA GLU A 152 -13.26 21.32 -14.33
C GLU A 152 -14.40 22.30 -14.64
N TYR A 153 -15.42 22.32 -13.80
CA TYR A 153 -16.58 23.20 -13.94
C TYR A 153 -17.13 23.61 -12.57
N ASN A 154 -17.48 24.88 -12.42
CA ASN A 154 -18.13 25.43 -11.24
C ASN A 154 -19.08 26.56 -11.63
N HIS A 155 -20.38 26.34 -11.40
CA HIS A 155 -21.44 27.30 -11.67
C HIS A 155 -22.13 27.67 -10.36
N CYS A 156 -21.96 28.89 -9.90
CA CYS A 156 -22.54 29.42 -8.67
C CYS A 156 -23.48 30.58 -8.96
N LYS A 157 -24.78 30.32 -8.84
CA LYS A 157 -25.85 31.26 -9.13
C LYS A 157 -26.61 31.68 -7.88
N PHE A 158 -26.63 32.99 -7.61
CA PHE A 158 -27.57 33.64 -6.70
C PHE A 158 -28.86 33.92 -7.45
N SER A 159 -30.01 33.57 -6.86
CA SER A 159 -31.33 33.81 -7.47
C SER A 159 -32.32 34.38 -6.45
N ASP A 160 -33.27 35.17 -6.94
CA ASP A 160 -34.46 35.57 -6.20
C ASP A 160 -35.74 35.01 -6.84
N ASN A 161 -36.88 35.28 -6.22
CA ASN A 161 -38.19 34.89 -6.76
C ASN A 161 -38.70 35.85 -7.86
N GLY A 162 -38.02 36.98 -8.08
CA GLY A 162 -38.35 38.01 -9.06
C GLY A 162 -37.63 37.84 -10.41
N GLY A 163 -36.75 36.85 -10.54
CA GLY A 163 -35.95 36.57 -11.74
C GLY A 163 -34.57 37.22 -11.77
N HIS A 164 -34.20 38.01 -10.75
CA HIS A 164 -32.85 38.55 -10.61
C HIS A 164 -31.87 37.44 -10.26
N HIS A 165 -30.73 37.47 -10.93
CA HIS A 165 -29.66 36.52 -10.69
C HIS A 165 -28.28 37.15 -10.86
N VAL A 166 -27.33 36.61 -10.11
CA VAL A 166 -25.89 36.89 -10.26
C VAL A 166 -25.19 35.55 -10.34
N LEU A 167 -24.32 35.40 -11.33
CA LEU A 167 -23.50 34.20 -11.55
C LEU A 167 -22.09 34.63 -11.90
N GLU A 168 -21.17 33.66 -11.85
CA GLU A 168 -19.80 33.80 -12.33
C GLU A 168 -19.73 34.12 -13.83
N ASN A 169 -18.61 34.72 -14.24
CA ASN A 169 -18.42 35.13 -15.64
C ASN A 169 -18.17 33.96 -16.59
N ASP A 170 -17.44 32.93 -16.12
CA ASP A 170 -17.17 31.70 -16.86
C ASP A 170 -17.07 30.52 -15.89
N PRO A 171 -18.02 29.56 -15.96
CA PRO A 171 -17.99 28.40 -15.07
C PRO A 171 -16.86 27.42 -15.38
N ASN A 172 -16.19 27.52 -16.52
CA ASN A 172 -15.03 26.68 -16.86
C ASN A 172 -13.70 27.30 -16.38
N TRP A 173 -13.72 28.55 -15.91
CA TRP A 173 -12.51 29.23 -15.46
C TRP A 173 -12.25 29.01 -13.97
N VAL A 174 -11.75 27.81 -13.63
CA VAL A 174 -11.67 27.32 -12.24
C VAL A 174 -10.27 27.36 -11.62
N THR A 175 -9.32 28.08 -12.22
CA THR A 175 -7.94 28.15 -11.72
C THR A 175 -7.87 28.87 -10.37
N THR A 176 -7.86 28.11 -9.26
CA THR A 176 -7.65 28.52 -7.85
C THR A 176 -8.75 29.35 -7.16
N GLY A 177 -9.94 29.42 -7.75
CA GLY A 177 -11.12 30.06 -7.15
C GLY A 177 -11.65 31.22 -7.98
N HIS A 178 -12.98 31.37 -8.03
CA HIS A 178 -13.59 32.49 -8.72
C HIS A 178 -13.26 33.82 -8.04
N SER A 179 -13.08 34.86 -8.85
CA SER A 179 -13.00 36.24 -8.36
C SER A 179 -14.25 36.60 -7.57
N THR A 180 -14.11 37.43 -6.54
CA THR A 180 -15.27 37.95 -5.79
C THR A 180 -16.25 38.66 -6.73
N ILE A 181 -17.50 38.20 -6.72
CA ILE A 181 -18.59 38.79 -7.49
C ILE A 181 -19.34 39.77 -6.59
N TRP A 182 -19.48 41.01 -7.05
CA TRP A 182 -20.18 42.07 -6.32
C TRP A 182 -21.58 42.28 -6.88
N THR A 183 -22.53 42.57 -5.99
CA THR A 183 -23.92 42.86 -6.34
C THR A 183 -24.45 43.99 -5.47
N ASN A 184 -25.29 44.83 -6.05
CA ASN A 184 -26.02 45.88 -5.34
C ASN A 184 -27.46 45.47 -5.00
N PHE A 185 -27.87 44.26 -5.41
CA PHE A 185 -29.16 43.69 -5.07
C PHE A 185 -29.04 42.91 -3.76
N ALA A 186 -30.00 43.05 -2.83
CA ALA A 186 -29.92 42.49 -1.47
C ALA A 186 -30.94 41.37 -1.17
N ALA A 187 -31.83 41.05 -2.10
CA ALA A 187 -33.02 40.24 -1.86
C ALA A 187 -32.96 38.84 -2.49
N TYR A 188 -31.77 38.25 -2.63
CA TYR A 188 -31.66 36.85 -3.06
C TYR A 188 -32.25 35.90 -2.03
N SER A 189 -32.90 34.84 -2.51
CA SER A 189 -33.52 33.80 -1.68
C SER A 189 -32.73 32.49 -1.68
N SER A 190 -31.93 32.24 -2.73
CA SER A 190 -31.17 30.99 -2.86
C SER A 190 -29.83 31.17 -3.56
N ILE A 191 -28.92 30.25 -3.24
CA ILE A 191 -27.68 30.00 -3.98
C ILE A 191 -27.75 28.57 -4.48
N SER A 192 -27.58 28.39 -5.79
CA SER A 192 -27.39 27.08 -6.42
C SER A 192 -25.96 26.97 -6.92
N VAL A 193 -25.28 25.89 -6.56
CA VAL A 193 -23.93 25.59 -7.02
C VAL A 193 -23.95 24.26 -7.77
N VAL A 194 -23.39 24.22 -8.97
CA VAL A 194 -23.12 23.00 -9.72
C VAL A 194 -21.62 22.89 -9.92
N GLU A 195 -21.02 21.83 -9.39
CA GLU A 195 -19.58 21.59 -9.47
C GLU A 195 -19.29 20.24 -10.09
N THR A 196 -18.22 20.23 -10.87
CA THR A 196 -17.70 19.03 -11.51
C THR A 196 -16.23 18.91 -11.20
N ALA A 197 -15.89 17.86 -10.45
CA ALA A 197 -14.53 17.49 -10.13
C ALA A 197 -14.07 16.28 -10.95
N LYS A 198 -12.82 16.34 -11.37
CA LYS A 198 -12.13 15.26 -12.07
C LYS A 198 -10.92 14.80 -11.26
N TYR A 199 -10.88 13.51 -10.95
CA TYR A 199 -9.70 12.86 -10.43
C TYR A 199 -8.96 12.16 -11.57
N LEU A 200 -7.70 12.52 -11.78
CA LEU A 200 -6.85 11.82 -12.72
C LEU A 200 -6.29 10.57 -12.03
N GLN A 201 -6.80 9.40 -12.43
CA GLN A 201 -6.21 8.14 -11.98
C GLN A 201 -4.75 8.08 -12.41
N PRO A 202 -3.87 7.50 -11.57
CA PRO A 202 -2.51 7.20 -12.02
C PRO A 202 -2.58 6.22 -13.18
N ALA A 203 -1.53 6.20 -14.00
CA ALA A 203 -1.40 5.17 -15.02
C ALA A 203 -1.48 3.79 -14.35
N ASP A 204 -2.33 2.92 -14.89
CA ASP A 204 -2.43 1.54 -14.44
C ASP A 204 -1.12 0.82 -14.77
N ASN A 205 -0.26 0.70 -13.76
CA ASN A 205 1.03 0.05 -13.84
C ASN A 205 0.98 -1.37 -13.27
N ARG A 206 -0.19 -2.03 -13.34
CA ARG A 206 -0.31 -3.48 -13.16
C ARG A 206 0.44 -4.20 -14.28
N ASP A 207 1.77 -4.10 -14.25
CA ASP A 207 2.63 -4.98 -15.02
C ASP A 207 2.33 -6.42 -14.61
N ALA A 208 2.63 -7.37 -15.50
CA ALA A 208 2.49 -8.82 -15.25
C ALA A 208 3.27 -9.33 -14.02
N GLN A 209 4.04 -8.45 -13.36
CA GLN A 209 4.89 -8.69 -12.21
C GLN A 209 4.20 -8.32 -10.88
N HIS A 210 3.07 -7.62 -10.90
CA HIS A 210 2.29 -7.28 -9.71
C HIS A 210 1.04 -8.15 -9.60
N TYR A 211 0.76 -8.68 -8.41
CA TYR A 211 -0.42 -9.52 -8.17
C TYR A 211 -1.69 -8.72 -7.84
N VAL A 212 -1.62 -7.39 -7.86
CA VAL A 212 -2.81 -6.53 -7.70
C VAL A 212 -3.76 -6.77 -8.87
N LYS A 213 -4.87 -7.47 -8.61
CA LYS A 213 -5.84 -7.87 -9.64
C LYS A 213 -6.83 -6.77 -9.99
N ASP A 214 -7.19 -5.96 -9.01
CA ASP A 214 -8.07 -4.81 -9.18
C ASP A 214 -7.49 -3.63 -8.41
N PHE A 215 -7.53 -2.45 -9.03
CA PHE A 215 -7.14 -1.21 -8.41
C PHE A 215 -8.12 -0.14 -8.88
N ARG A 216 -8.71 0.55 -7.90
CA ARG A 216 -9.68 1.61 -8.16
C ARG A 216 -9.33 2.76 -7.25
N VAL A 217 -9.35 3.97 -7.78
CA VAL A 217 -9.12 5.17 -6.99
C VAL A 217 -9.95 6.29 -7.58
N GLY A 218 -10.50 7.14 -6.73
CA GLY A 218 -11.31 8.25 -7.19
C GLY A 218 -12.18 8.84 -6.09
N VAL A 219 -13.10 9.71 -6.52
CA VAL A 219 -13.98 10.48 -5.64
C VAL A 219 -15.14 9.61 -5.18
N ILE A 220 -15.42 9.63 -3.87
CA ILE A 220 -16.60 8.95 -3.29
C ILE A 220 -17.61 9.92 -2.68
N GLU A 221 -17.14 11.10 -2.27
CA GLU A 221 -17.93 12.08 -1.55
C GLU A 221 -17.38 13.47 -1.83
N GLU A 222 -18.30 14.42 -1.95
CA GLU A 222 -18.01 15.85 -1.99
C GLU A 222 -18.80 16.55 -0.88
N LYS A 223 -18.11 17.41 -0.12
CA LYS A 223 -18.68 18.21 0.95
C LYS A 223 -18.55 19.69 0.59
N ALA A 224 -19.68 20.37 0.46
CA ALA A 224 -19.77 21.78 0.18
C ALA A 224 -20.20 22.57 1.42
N THR A 225 -19.50 23.66 1.70
CA THR A 225 -19.75 24.54 2.86
C THR A 225 -19.93 25.97 2.39
N LEU A 226 -21.07 26.56 2.74
CA LEU A 226 -21.36 27.97 2.50
C LEU A 226 -21.33 28.71 3.83
N SER A 227 -20.38 29.63 3.99
CA SER A 227 -20.21 30.47 5.17
C SER A 227 -20.75 31.87 4.92
N TYR A 228 -21.51 32.41 5.86
CA TYR A 228 -22.03 33.77 5.84
C TYR A 228 -21.28 34.67 6.81
N TYR A 229 -20.87 35.83 6.32
CA TYR A 229 -20.19 36.86 7.10
C TYR A 229 -20.96 38.17 7.02
N LYS A 230 -21.13 38.80 8.18
CA LYS A 230 -21.63 40.16 8.29
C LYS A 230 -20.46 41.12 8.47
N GLY A 231 -20.10 41.85 7.43
CA GLY A 231 -18.78 42.49 7.33
C GLY A 231 -17.65 41.46 7.48
N SER A 232 -16.81 41.61 8.52
CA SER A 232 -15.73 40.68 8.83
C SER A 232 -16.11 39.57 9.82
N THR A 233 -17.32 39.59 10.37
CA THR A 233 -17.73 38.67 11.44
C THR A 233 -18.43 37.45 10.85
N TYR A 234 -17.93 36.25 11.17
CA TYR A 234 -18.61 34.99 10.87
C TYR A 234 -19.96 34.94 11.60
N VAL A 235 -21.03 34.56 10.88
CA VAL A 235 -22.38 34.47 11.43
C VAL A 235 -22.87 33.03 11.46
N SER A 236 -22.76 32.33 10.35
CA SER A 236 -23.34 30.99 10.18
C SER A 236 -22.72 30.26 9.01
N GLU A 237 -22.92 28.94 8.98
CA GLU A 237 -22.58 28.10 7.85
C GLU A 237 -23.70 27.12 7.53
N GLN A 238 -23.76 26.70 6.26
CA GLN A 238 -24.55 25.58 5.80
C GLN A 238 -23.62 24.58 5.12
N THR A 239 -23.72 23.32 5.53
CA THR A 239 -22.98 22.22 4.90
C THR A 239 -23.94 21.34 4.14
N LYS A 240 -23.54 20.92 2.93
CA LYS A 240 -24.22 19.90 2.14
C LYS A 240 -23.20 18.86 1.70
N THR A 241 -23.65 17.62 1.59
CA THR A 241 -22.81 16.52 1.11
C THR A 241 -23.49 15.90 -0.10
N CYS A 242 -22.71 15.73 -1.15
CA CYS A 242 -23.08 15.00 -2.33
C CYS A 242 -22.44 13.62 -2.23
N ASN A 243 -23.16 12.71 -1.60
CA ASN A 243 -22.83 11.30 -1.65
C ASN A 243 -23.08 10.85 -3.08
N GLY A 244 -22.26 9.95 -3.61
CA GLY A 244 -22.77 9.23 -4.76
C GLY A 244 -22.23 7.87 -5.00
N MET A 245 -21.18 7.42 -4.30
CA MET A 245 -20.66 6.11 -4.61
C MET A 245 -20.11 5.33 -3.44
N ASP A 246 -20.23 4.02 -3.64
CA ASP A 246 -19.68 3.01 -2.77
C ASP A 246 -18.14 3.09 -2.77
N ARG A 247 -17.53 2.80 -1.61
CA ARG A 247 -16.07 2.75 -1.46
C ARG A 247 -15.40 1.82 -2.47
N ASN A 248 -16.08 0.78 -2.93
CA ASN A 248 -15.60 -0.21 -3.88
C ASN A 248 -15.82 0.22 -5.34
N GLN A 249 -16.50 1.34 -5.58
CA GLN A 249 -16.77 1.87 -6.91
C GLN A 249 -16.49 3.38 -6.96
N PRO A 250 -15.24 3.84 -6.72
CA PRO A 250 -14.90 5.25 -6.90
C PRO A 250 -14.93 5.67 -8.39
N VAL A 251 -14.99 6.97 -8.66
CA VAL A 251 -15.10 7.55 -10.02
C VAL A 251 -14.08 8.63 -10.20
N ASP A 252 -13.74 8.79 -11.46
CA ASP A 252 -12.82 9.81 -11.94
C ASP A 252 -13.54 11.13 -12.16
N PHE A 253 -14.87 11.12 -12.22
CA PHE A 253 -15.67 12.30 -12.51
C PHE A 253 -16.88 12.36 -11.60
N LYS A 254 -17.02 13.47 -10.88
CA LYS A 254 -18.12 13.70 -9.96
C LYS A 254 -18.76 15.05 -10.23
N GLU A 255 -20.02 15.02 -10.62
CA GLU A 255 -20.88 16.21 -10.70
C GLU A 255 -21.80 16.25 -9.48
N CYS A 256 -21.91 17.41 -8.86
CA CYS A 256 -22.75 17.66 -7.71
C CYS A 256 -23.51 18.97 -7.87
N SER A 257 -24.76 18.97 -7.38
CA SER A 257 -25.60 20.15 -7.33
C SER A 257 -26.02 20.41 -5.89
N PHE A 258 -25.76 21.62 -5.42
CA PHE A 258 -26.08 22.08 -4.08
C PHE A 258 -27.03 23.26 -4.13
N SER A 259 -28.00 23.26 -3.22
CA SER A 259 -28.88 24.40 -3.00
C SER A 259 -28.78 24.84 -1.55
N PHE A 260 -28.48 26.12 -1.36
CA PHE A 260 -28.37 26.76 -0.06
C PHE A 260 -29.41 27.86 0.09
N ASN A 261 -29.88 28.02 1.32
CA ASN A 261 -30.75 29.14 1.66
C ASN A 261 -29.90 30.39 1.88
N VAL A 262 -30.40 31.55 1.45
CA VAL A 262 -29.73 32.82 1.65
C VAL A 262 -30.40 33.56 2.80
N TRP A 263 -29.60 34.03 3.75
CA TRP A 263 -30.04 35.02 4.73
C TRP A 263 -30.05 36.41 4.10
N SER A 264 -30.99 37.24 4.52
CA SER A 264 -30.99 38.67 4.18
C SER A 264 -29.62 39.29 4.48
N PHE A 265 -29.06 39.97 3.48
CA PHE A 265 -27.72 40.55 3.57
C PHE A 265 -27.77 42.07 3.38
N THR A 266 -26.80 42.72 3.99
CA THR A 266 -26.62 44.17 4.03
C THR A 266 -25.29 44.55 3.40
N HIS A 267 -25.00 45.85 3.33
CA HIS A 267 -23.76 46.34 2.76
C HIS A 267 -22.54 45.71 3.48
N ASN A 268 -21.57 45.25 2.69
CA ASN A 268 -20.34 44.54 3.10
C ASN A 268 -20.52 43.12 3.65
N ASP A 269 -21.72 42.55 3.57
CA ASP A 269 -21.91 41.14 3.87
C ASP A 269 -21.39 40.29 2.71
N ARG A 270 -20.90 39.09 3.03
CA ARG A 270 -20.35 38.17 2.02
C ARG A 270 -20.68 36.73 2.32
N TYR A 271 -20.78 35.95 1.26
CA TYR A 271 -20.79 34.50 1.31
C TYR A 271 -19.47 33.95 0.79
N VAL A 272 -18.97 32.92 1.47
CA VAL A 272 -17.76 32.20 1.07
C VAL A 272 -18.14 30.73 0.89
N TYR A 273 -17.95 30.23 -0.31
CA TYR A 273 -18.19 28.84 -0.67
C TYR A 273 -16.87 28.08 -0.68
N ILE A 274 -16.84 26.89 -0.08
CA ILE A 274 -15.69 25.98 -0.05
C ILE A 274 -16.21 24.56 -0.29
N SER A 275 -15.63 23.86 -1.26
CA SER A 275 -15.84 22.42 -1.49
C SER A 275 -14.59 21.61 -1.12
N VAL A 276 -14.81 20.41 -0.58
CA VAL A 276 -13.78 19.44 -0.20
C VAL A 276 -14.18 18.06 -0.72
N TYR A 277 -13.24 17.36 -1.32
CA TYR A 277 -13.45 16.03 -1.90
C TYR A 277 -12.81 14.96 -1.03
N LYS A 278 -13.50 13.84 -0.88
CA LYS A 278 -12.97 12.63 -0.26
C LYS A 278 -12.62 11.63 -1.35
N LEU A 279 -11.34 11.26 -1.37
CA LEU A 279 -10.82 10.19 -2.21
C LEU A 279 -10.77 8.89 -1.43
N VAL A 280 -10.88 7.78 -2.15
CA VAL A 280 -10.62 6.46 -1.56
C VAL A 280 -9.83 5.57 -2.50
N GLN A 281 -8.96 4.79 -1.88
CA GLN A 281 -8.35 3.59 -2.42
C GLN A 281 -8.95 2.42 -1.61
N PRO A 282 -9.86 1.61 -2.18
CA PRO A 282 -10.20 0.33 -1.60
C PRO A 282 -8.95 -0.56 -1.66
N CYS A 283 -8.51 -1.03 -0.49
CA CYS A 283 -7.43 -2.02 -0.35
C CYS A 283 -7.97 -3.43 -0.57
#